data_AF-A0A7V3STM7-F1
#
_entry.id   AF-A0A7V3STM7-F1
#
_cell.length_a   1.000
_cell.length_b   1.000
_cell.length_c   1.000
_cell.angle_alpha   90.00
_cell.angle_beta   90.00
_cell.angle_gamma   90.00
#
_symmetry.space_group_name_H-M   'P 1'
#
loop_
_entity.id
_entity.type
_entity.pdbx_description
1 polymer ?
#
loop_
_entity_poly.entity_id
_entity_poly.type
_entity_poly.pdbx_seq_one_letter_code
_entity_poly.pdbx_strand_id
1 'polypeptide(L)'
;MRRLMVTQGIFFLVFLLLLAVSNSYAQDDLKSIINSKYKEHKDICPVIKIVLKEGFSPKDVVETSIRLGHDACYVVKCAIGSNANLEQVLIGAITAGTTSDVCARCAIDVGADPVEVARVLETGLGYSPPYAAVIAPVEISLPGGTPAGGVMSPASF
;
A
#
# COMPACT_ATOMS: atom_id res chain seq x y z
N MET A 1 33.13 -42.83 -6.36
CA MET A 1 32.30 -41.74 -6.92
C MET A 1 30.90 -41.65 -6.31
N ARG A 2 30.13 -42.74 -6.16
CA ARG A 2 28.76 -42.67 -5.59
C ARG A 2 28.63 -42.06 -4.18
N ARG A 3 29.63 -42.23 -3.30
CA ARG A 3 29.59 -41.67 -1.93
C ARG A 3 29.76 -40.14 -1.86
N LEU A 4 30.41 -39.53 -2.86
CA LEU A 4 30.62 -38.07 -2.92
C LEU A 4 29.35 -37.31 -3.38
N MET A 5 28.52 -37.94 -4.21
CA MET A 5 27.26 -37.33 -4.68
C MET A 5 26.20 -37.27 -3.56
N VAL A 6 26.21 -38.23 -2.63
CA VAL A 6 25.22 -38.29 -1.55
C VAL A 6 25.47 -37.21 -0.50
N THR A 7 26.73 -36.94 -0.14
CA THR A 7 27.07 -35.91 0.86
C THR A 7 26.77 -34.49 0.37
N GLN A 8 26.96 -34.21 -0.93
CA GLN A 8 26.67 -32.89 -1.50
C GLN A 8 25.15 -32.61 -1.58
N GLY A 9 24.33 -33.63 -1.86
CA GLY A 9 22.87 -33.50 -1.87
C GLY A 9 22.29 -33.20 -0.47
N ILE A 10 22.84 -33.83 0.57
CA ILE A 10 22.40 -33.60 1.96
C ILE A 10 22.70 -32.15 2.38
N PHE A 11 23.88 -31.62 2.04
CA PHE A 11 24.26 -30.25 2.39
C PHE A 11 23.36 -29.21 1.73
N PHE A 12 23.01 -29.42 0.46
CA PHE A 12 22.11 -28.53 -0.28
C PHE A 12 20.71 -28.54 0.31
N LEU A 13 20.21 -29.72 0.73
CA LEU A 13 18.88 -29.86 1.32
C LEU A 13 18.80 -29.22 2.72
N VAL A 14 19.86 -29.32 3.52
CA VAL A 14 19.95 -28.63 4.83
C VAL A 14 20.01 -27.11 4.66
N PHE A 15 20.74 -26.60 3.66
CA PHE A 15 20.81 -25.16 3.38
C PHE A 15 19.45 -24.61 2.90
N LEU A 16 18.71 -25.36 2.08
CA LEU A 16 17.37 -25.00 1.63
C LEU A 16 16.35 -25.00 2.79
N LEU A 17 16.46 -25.95 3.72
CA LEU A 17 15.66 -25.98 4.95
C LEU A 17 15.96 -24.79 5.86
N LEU A 18 17.24 -24.41 6.01
CA LEU A 18 17.63 -23.24 6.81
C LEU A 18 17.05 -21.93 6.24
N LEU A 19 17.04 -21.76 4.93
CA LEU A 19 16.44 -20.58 4.27
C LEU A 19 14.91 -20.51 4.45
N ALA A 20 14.23 -21.65 4.57
CA ALA A 20 12.78 -21.69 4.73
C ALA A 20 12.33 -21.23 6.14
N VAL A 21 13.12 -21.48 7.18
CA VAL A 21 12.75 -21.16 8.58
C VAL A 21 12.94 -19.67 8.91
N SER A 22 13.82 -18.96 8.21
CA SER A 22 14.13 -17.54 8.48
C SER A 22 12.98 -16.57 8.24
N ASN A 23 12.03 -16.91 7.36
CA ASN A 23 11.02 -15.95 6.90
C ASN A 23 9.84 -15.78 7.87
N SER A 24 9.56 -16.74 8.76
CA SER A 24 8.40 -16.66 9.67
C SER A 24 8.61 -15.79 10.91
N TYR A 25 9.84 -15.42 11.26
CA TYR A 25 10.12 -14.64 12.48
C TYR A 25 10.03 -13.12 12.30
N ALA A 26 9.88 -12.61 11.08
CA ALA A 26 9.97 -11.17 10.81
C ALA A 26 8.73 -10.37 11.21
N GLN A 27 7.53 -10.96 11.21
CA GLN A 27 6.28 -10.21 11.33
C GLN A 27 5.90 -9.91 12.79
N ASP A 28 6.10 -10.85 13.71
CA ASP A 28 5.85 -10.64 15.14
C ASP A 28 6.83 -9.62 15.75
N ASP A 29 8.05 -9.56 15.21
CA ASP A 29 9.08 -8.62 15.63
C ASP A 29 8.68 -7.17 15.33
N LEU A 30 8.20 -6.89 14.11
CA LEU A 30 7.82 -5.54 13.69
C LEU A 30 6.73 -4.92 14.56
N LYS A 31 5.69 -5.69 14.90
CA LYS A 31 4.62 -5.24 15.80
C LYS A 31 5.17 -4.86 17.18
N SER A 32 6.10 -5.65 17.70
CA SER A 32 6.72 -5.40 19.01
C SER A 32 7.60 -4.14 18.98
N ILE A 33 8.35 -3.94 17.89
CA ILE A 33 9.20 -2.76 17.67
C ILE A 33 8.36 -1.49 17.59
N ILE A 34 7.30 -1.49 16.77
CA ILE A 34 6.39 -0.34 16.63
C ILE A 34 5.76 0.01 17.98
N ASN A 35 5.23 -0.98 18.72
CA ASN A 35 4.65 -0.75 20.04
C ASN A 35 5.67 -0.24 21.07
N SER A 36 6.89 -0.75 21.04
CA SER A 36 7.97 -0.32 21.93
C SER A 36 8.32 1.15 21.68
N LYS A 37 8.60 1.51 20.42
CA LYS A 37 8.93 2.88 20.02
C LYS A 37 7.75 3.84 20.22
N TYR A 38 6.51 3.37 20.05
CA TYR A 38 5.31 4.17 20.31
C TYR A 38 5.15 4.52 21.80
N LYS A 39 5.51 3.61 22.72
CA LYS A 39 5.52 3.92 24.17
C LYS A 39 6.51 5.04 24.51
N GLU A 40 7.63 5.11 23.80
CA GLU A 40 8.66 6.14 23.98
C GLU A 40 8.23 7.49 23.40
N HIS A 41 7.79 7.52 22.14
CA HIS A 41 7.50 8.76 21.41
C HIS A 41 6.07 9.28 21.57
N LYS A 42 5.10 8.41 21.92
CA LYS A 42 3.66 8.70 22.04
C LYS A 42 2.98 9.28 20.78
N ASP A 43 3.67 9.23 19.65
CA ASP A 43 3.17 9.61 18.33
C ASP A 43 3.66 8.56 17.32
N ILE A 44 2.79 8.18 16.40
CA ILE A 44 3.09 7.16 15.39
C ILE A 44 3.96 7.71 14.26
N CYS A 45 3.92 9.02 13.98
CA CYS A 45 4.67 9.62 12.86
C CYS A 45 6.19 9.50 13.04
N PRO A 46 6.78 9.87 14.19
CA PRO A 46 8.21 9.68 14.45
C PRO A 46 8.59 8.19 14.45
N VAL A 47 7.72 7.33 14.96
CA VAL A 47 7.93 5.87 15.00
C VAL A 47 8.05 5.31 13.59
N ILE A 48 7.09 5.60 12.71
CA ILE A 48 7.14 5.19 11.29
C ILE A 48 8.45 5.66 10.66
N LYS A 49 8.83 6.92 10.85
CA LYS A 49 10.08 7.46 10.29
C LYS A 49 11.32 6.73 10.79
N ILE A 50 11.38 6.36 12.07
CA ILE A 50 12.50 5.61 12.64
C ILE A 50 12.53 4.19 12.07
N VAL A 51 11.40 3.49 12.05
CA VAL A 51 11.31 2.10 11.58
C VAL A 51 11.64 2.01 10.08
N LEU A 52 11.18 2.97 9.26
CA LEU A 52 11.56 3.04 7.85
C LEU A 52 13.07 3.26 7.64
N LYS A 53 13.70 4.09 8.50
CA LYS A 53 15.15 4.31 8.46
C LYS A 53 15.96 3.10 8.89
N GLU A 54 15.39 2.24 9.73
CA GLU A 54 15.98 0.96 10.13
C GLU A 54 15.93 -0.08 8.99
N GLY A 55 15.31 0.24 7.86
CA GLY A 55 15.31 -0.58 6.64
C GLY A 55 14.14 -1.54 6.53
N PHE A 56 13.12 -1.41 7.39
CA PHE A 56 11.89 -2.19 7.28
C PHE A 56 11.09 -1.78 6.04
N SER A 57 10.41 -2.76 5.44
CA SER A 57 9.53 -2.58 4.29
C SER A 57 8.43 -1.55 4.57
N PRO A 58 8.32 -0.46 3.79
CA PRO A 58 7.22 0.50 3.91
C PRO A 58 5.84 -0.12 3.93
N LYS A 59 5.62 -1.15 3.11
CA LYS A 59 4.36 -1.88 3.05
C LYS A 59 4.00 -2.47 4.42
N ASP A 60 4.94 -3.22 5.02
CA ASP A 60 4.69 -3.95 6.26
C ASP A 60 4.56 -3.01 7.45
N VAL A 61 5.32 -1.90 7.46
CA VAL A 61 5.24 -0.86 8.48
C VAL A 61 3.87 -0.19 8.46
N VAL A 62 3.39 0.22 7.29
CA VAL A 62 2.08 0.86 7.12
C VAL A 62 0.96 -0.12 7.46
N GLU A 63 1.01 -1.34 6.92
CA GLU A 63 0.01 -2.38 7.17
C GLU A 63 -0.12 -2.68 8.66
N THR A 64 1.02 -2.89 9.33
CA THR A 64 1.06 -3.21 10.76
C THR A 64 0.58 -2.04 11.61
N SER A 65 0.97 -0.81 11.28
CA SER A 65 0.56 0.39 12.03
C SER A 65 -0.96 0.60 11.98
N ILE A 66 -1.58 0.40 10.81
CA ILE A 66 -3.04 0.52 10.66
C ILE A 66 -3.75 -0.62 11.41
N ARG A 67 -3.26 -1.85 11.32
CA ARG A 67 -3.82 -2.99 12.08
C ARG A 67 -3.67 -2.85 13.59
N LEU A 68 -2.70 -2.07 14.06
CA LEU A 68 -2.56 -1.70 15.47
C LEU A 68 -3.60 -0.65 15.92
N GLY A 69 -4.42 -0.13 15.00
CA GLY A 69 -5.50 0.80 15.28
C GLY A 69 -5.12 2.27 15.14
N HIS A 70 -3.96 2.58 14.55
CA HIS A 70 -3.60 3.97 14.22
C HIS A 70 -4.40 4.46 13.01
N ASP A 71 -4.68 5.77 12.97
CA ASP A 71 -5.43 6.40 11.87
C ASP A 71 -4.72 6.18 10.52
N ALA A 72 -5.43 5.57 9.57
CA ALA A 72 -4.85 5.17 8.29
C ALA A 72 -4.34 6.37 7.48
N CYS A 73 -5.10 7.47 7.48
CA CYS A 73 -4.71 8.66 6.75
C CYS A 73 -3.40 9.23 7.31
N TYR A 74 -3.33 9.39 8.63
CA TYR A 74 -2.16 9.91 9.31
C TYR A 74 -0.92 9.02 9.09
N VAL A 75 -1.07 7.70 9.18
CA VAL A 75 0.00 6.72 8.89
C VAL A 75 0.52 6.87 7.45
N VAL A 76 -0.38 6.92 6.46
CA VAL A 76 -0.01 7.10 5.04
C VAL A 76 0.73 8.42 4.83
N LYS A 77 0.20 9.51 5.40
CA LYS A 77 0.82 10.85 5.32
C LYS A 77 2.25 10.84 5.88
N CYS A 78 2.43 10.22 7.04
CA CYS A 78 3.73 10.11 7.72
C CYS A 78 4.74 9.26 6.93
N ALA A 79 4.30 8.17 6.32
CA ALA A 79 5.16 7.30 5.52
C ALA A 79 5.63 8.02 4.24
N ILE A 80 4.71 8.62 3.48
CA ILE A 80 5.05 9.38 2.26
C ILE A 80 5.93 10.59 2.60
N GLY A 81 5.59 11.35 3.65
CA GLY A 81 6.41 12.47 4.14
C GLY A 81 7.80 12.05 4.63
N SER A 82 8.03 10.77 4.86
CA SER A 82 9.34 10.20 5.18
C SER A 82 10.10 9.70 3.94
N ASN A 83 9.64 10.05 2.72
CA ASN A 83 10.16 9.59 1.44
C ASN A 83 10.09 8.07 1.26
N ALA A 84 9.11 7.40 1.88
CA ALA A 84 8.85 5.99 1.59
C ALA A 84 8.34 5.82 0.16
N ASN A 85 8.57 4.64 -0.42
CA ASN A 85 8.05 4.31 -1.74
C ASN A 85 6.50 4.36 -1.74
N LEU A 86 5.93 5.23 -2.58
CA LEU A 86 4.49 5.48 -2.66
C LEU A 86 3.69 4.19 -2.91
N GLU A 87 4.14 3.37 -3.86
CA GLU A 87 3.48 2.12 -4.23
C GLU A 87 3.36 1.18 -3.03
N GLN A 88 4.46 0.95 -2.31
CA GLN A 88 4.46 0.09 -1.13
C GLN A 88 3.60 0.64 0.01
N VAL A 89 3.59 1.95 0.22
CA VAL A 89 2.73 2.59 1.23
C VAL A 89 1.25 2.37 0.92
N LEU A 90 0.83 2.63 -0.32
CA LEU A 90 -0.58 2.49 -0.72
C LEU A 90 -1.03 1.02 -0.70
N ILE A 91 -0.19 0.10 -1.17
CA ILE A 91 -0.47 -1.35 -1.08
C ILE A 91 -0.60 -1.80 0.38
N GLY A 92 0.29 -1.34 1.26
CA GLY A 92 0.22 -1.66 2.69
C GLY A 92 -1.07 -1.17 3.33
N ALA A 93 -1.50 0.05 3.00
CA ALA A 93 -2.74 0.63 3.52
C ALA A 93 -3.99 -0.13 3.04
N ILE A 94 -4.05 -0.49 1.75
CA ILE A 94 -5.14 -1.31 1.19
C ILE A 94 -5.16 -2.71 1.82
N THR A 95 -3.99 -3.33 2.00
CA THR A 95 -3.87 -4.65 2.62
C THR A 95 -4.31 -4.64 4.09
N ALA A 96 -4.22 -3.49 4.76
CA ALA A 96 -4.75 -3.29 6.11
C ALA A 96 -6.27 -3.02 6.14
N GLY A 97 -6.94 -2.92 4.99
CA GLY A 97 -8.38 -2.69 4.88
C GLY A 97 -8.79 -1.24 4.63
N THR A 98 -7.84 -0.35 4.34
CA THR A 98 -8.15 1.04 3.98
C THR A 98 -8.69 1.08 2.54
N THR A 99 -9.75 1.85 2.31
CA THR A 99 -10.32 1.99 0.96
C THR A 99 -9.42 2.85 0.07
N SER A 100 -9.46 2.59 -1.24
CA SER A 100 -8.61 3.28 -2.21
C SER A 100 -8.88 4.78 -2.30
N ASP A 101 -10.12 5.23 -2.09
CA ASP A 101 -10.49 6.65 -2.06
C ASP A 101 -9.86 7.39 -0.87
N VAL A 102 -9.81 6.76 0.30
CA VAL A 102 -9.14 7.31 1.49
C VAL A 102 -7.64 7.37 1.23
N CYS A 103 -7.03 6.29 0.75
CA CYS A 103 -5.62 6.26 0.39
C CYS A 103 -5.24 7.35 -0.62
N ALA A 104 -6.05 7.55 -1.66
CA ALA A 104 -5.81 8.57 -2.68
C ALA A 104 -5.81 9.98 -2.08
N ARG A 105 -6.86 10.33 -1.32
CA ARG A 105 -7.00 11.65 -0.69
C ARG A 105 -5.84 11.91 0.27
N CYS A 106 -5.49 10.93 1.10
CA CYS A 106 -4.41 11.08 2.07
C CYS A 106 -3.04 11.25 1.42
N ALA A 107 -2.77 10.59 0.29
CA ALA A 107 -1.54 10.76 -0.45
C ALA A 107 -1.46 12.14 -1.15
N ILE A 108 -2.54 12.56 -1.80
CA ILE A 108 -2.60 13.86 -2.48
C ILE A 108 -2.45 15.01 -1.47
N ASP A 109 -3.03 14.88 -0.27
CA ASP A 109 -2.90 15.86 0.82
C ASP A 109 -1.45 16.13 1.23
N VAL A 110 -0.50 15.21 0.98
CA VAL A 110 0.94 15.42 1.27
C VAL A 110 1.76 15.80 0.04
N GLY A 111 1.10 16.04 -1.08
CA GLY A 111 1.74 16.44 -2.34
C GLY A 111 2.21 15.29 -3.21
N ALA A 112 1.70 14.07 -3.02
CA ALA A 112 1.91 13.01 -4.01
C ALA A 112 1.23 13.37 -5.34
N ASP A 113 1.85 13.03 -6.47
CA ASP A 113 1.28 13.29 -7.79
C ASP A 113 -0.02 12.48 -7.97
N PRO A 114 -1.17 13.14 -8.22
CA PRO A 114 -2.44 12.45 -8.44
C PRO A 114 -2.39 11.41 -9.56
N VAL A 115 -1.58 11.64 -10.62
CA VAL A 115 -1.43 10.70 -11.74
C VAL A 115 -0.72 9.43 -11.29
N GLU A 116 0.34 9.58 -10.50
CA GLU A 116 1.08 8.44 -9.95
C GLU A 116 0.23 7.65 -8.93
N VAL A 117 -0.50 8.35 -8.06
CA VAL A 117 -1.43 7.74 -7.11
C VAL A 117 -2.49 6.92 -7.84
N ALA A 118 -3.12 7.48 -8.89
CA ALA A 118 -4.10 6.77 -9.69
C ALA A 118 -3.50 5.51 -10.33
N ARG A 119 -2.33 5.62 -10.96
CA ARG A 119 -1.61 4.48 -11.57
C ARG A 119 -1.35 3.36 -10.56
N VAL A 120 -0.87 3.69 -9.36
CA VAL A 120 -0.63 2.70 -8.30
C VAL A 120 -1.92 2.03 -7.87
N LEU A 121 -3.00 2.79 -7.67
CA LEU A 121 -4.27 2.25 -7.21
C LEU A 121 -4.96 1.37 -8.27
N GLU A 122 -4.87 1.71 -9.55
CA GLU A 122 -5.37 0.87 -10.65
C GLU A 122 -4.66 -0.50 -10.68
N THR A 123 -3.33 -0.48 -10.60
CA THR A 123 -2.52 -1.72 -10.59
C THR A 123 -2.69 -2.54 -9.31
N GLY A 124 -2.79 -1.89 -8.15
CA GLY A 124 -2.92 -2.53 -6.85
C GLY A 124 -4.29 -3.17 -6.61
N LEU A 125 -5.34 -2.69 -7.27
CA LEU A 125 -6.69 -3.25 -7.19
C LEU A 125 -6.93 -4.39 -8.19
N GLY A 126 -5.93 -4.73 -9.02
CA GLY A 126 -6.09 -5.71 -10.10
C GLY A 126 -7.10 -5.26 -11.17
N TYR A 127 -7.46 -3.97 -11.17
CA TYR A 127 -8.32 -3.39 -12.17
C TYR A 127 -7.45 -3.04 -13.37
N SER A 128 -7.28 -4.00 -14.29
CA SER A 128 -6.82 -3.66 -15.64
C SER A 128 -7.95 -2.87 -16.30
N PRO A 129 -7.84 -1.54 -16.49
CA PRO A 129 -8.87 -0.83 -17.24
C PRO A 129 -8.98 -1.51 -18.62
N PRO A 130 -10.21 -1.75 -19.12
CA PRO A 130 -10.37 -2.31 -20.46
C PRO A 130 -9.63 -1.39 -21.41
N TYR A 131 -8.58 -1.94 -22.02
CA TYR A 131 -7.61 -1.29 -22.90
C TYR A 131 -8.36 -0.39 -23.88
N ALA A 132 -8.45 0.90 -23.57
CA ALA A 132 -9.22 1.92 -24.30
C ALA A 132 -10.22 1.31 -25.29
N ALA A 133 -11.26 0.64 -24.78
CA ALA A 133 -12.45 0.46 -25.58
C ALA A 133 -12.90 1.89 -25.83
N VAL A 134 -12.56 2.40 -27.02
CA VAL A 134 -13.01 3.68 -27.56
C VAL A 134 -14.41 3.87 -27.01
N ILE A 135 -14.59 4.82 -26.09
CA ILE A 135 -15.89 5.12 -25.55
C ILE A 135 -16.69 5.52 -26.78
N ALA A 136 -17.46 4.57 -27.34
CA ALA A 136 -18.38 4.89 -28.40
C ALA A 136 -19.25 5.99 -27.79
N PRO A 137 -19.32 7.18 -28.43
CA PRO A 137 -20.07 8.29 -27.88
C PRO A 137 -21.46 7.75 -27.55
N VAL A 138 -21.80 7.76 -26.27
CA VAL A 138 -23.14 7.39 -25.84
C VAL A 138 -24.01 8.51 -26.38
N GLU A 139 -24.70 8.24 -27.48
CA GLU A 139 -25.76 9.11 -27.94
C GLU A 139 -26.87 9.05 -26.90
N ILE A 140 -26.83 9.99 -25.94
CA ILE A 140 -27.90 10.21 -25.00
C ILE A 140 -29.04 10.83 -25.81
N SER A 141 -29.84 9.99 -26.45
CA SER A 141 -31.13 10.38 -27.00
C SER A 141 -32.07 10.60 -25.82
N LEU A 142 -32.14 11.83 -25.30
CA LEU A 142 -33.19 12.19 -24.36
C LEU A 142 -34.56 12.02 -25.07
N PRO A 143 -35.49 11.21 -24.54
CA PRO A 143 -36.86 11.21 -25.02
C PRO A 143 -37.50 12.54 -24.60
N GLY A 144 -37.52 13.51 -25.51
CA GLY A 144 -38.09 14.84 -25.28
C GLY A 144 -37.19 15.93 -25.85
N GLY A 145 -37.32 16.19 -27.15
CA GLY A 145 -36.53 17.17 -27.88
C GLY A 145 -36.78 18.61 -27.41
N THR A 146 -35.98 19.07 -26.45
CA THR A 146 -35.66 20.49 -26.23
C THR A 146 -34.30 20.57 -25.54
N PRO A 147 -33.28 21.22 -26.13
CA PRO A 147 -31.99 21.43 -25.47
C PRO A 147 -32.16 22.53 -24.43
N ALA A 148 -32.59 22.17 -23.22
CA ALA A 148 -32.47 23.04 -22.07
C ALA A 148 -31.05 22.88 -21.50
N GLY A 149 -30.19 23.86 -21.77
CA GLY A 149 -28.86 23.96 -21.16
C GLY A 149 -28.98 23.98 -19.64
N GLY A 150 -28.72 22.85 -19.01
CA GLY A 150 -28.64 22.72 -17.56
C GLY A 150 -27.19 22.91 -17.11
N VAL A 151 -26.92 23.97 -16.36
CA VAL A 151 -25.70 24.06 -15.55
C VAL A 151 -25.93 23.25 -14.27
N MET A 152 -25.12 22.22 -14.03
CA MET A 152 -25.05 21.61 -12.70
C MET A 152 -24.36 22.61 -11.76
N SER A 153 -25.09 23.08 -10.76
CA SER A 153 -24.54 23.93 -9.70
C SER A 153 -23.59 23.10 -8.82
N PRO A 154 -22.41 23.64 -8.44
CA PRO A 154 -21.45 22.94 -7.59
C PRO A 154 -21.80 23.21 -6.13
N ALA A 155 -22.73 22.45 -5.54
CA ALA A 155 -22.89 22.41 -4.09
C ALA A 155 -23.85 21.30 -3.66
N SER A 156 -23.58 20.77 -2.46
CA SER A 156 -24.35 19.82 -1.62
C SER A 156 -24.13 18.34 -1.96
N PHE A 157 -23.52 17.50 -1.11
CA PHE A 157 -22.90 17.61 0.23
C PHE A 157 -21.75 16.61 0.30
#